data_AF-A0A6A5WMG4-F1
#
_entry.id   AF-A0A6A5WMG4-F1
#
_cell.length_a   1.000
_cell.length_b   1.000
_cell.length_c   1.000
_cell.angle_alpha   90.00
_cell.angle_beta   90.00
_cell.angle_gamma   90.00
#
_symmetry.space_group_name_H-M   'P 1'
#
loop_
_entity.id
_entity.type
_entity.pdbx_description
1 polymer ?
#
loop_
_entity_poly.entity_id
_entity_poly.type
_entity_poly.pdbx_seq_one_letter_code
_entity_poly.pdbx_strand_id
1 'polypeptide(L)'
;MSTTSFFCFGPEDSYISKSFAGLTYHVHSQSLHQLLTSGTVGEVHWASLGPIIESWVLSYKSVSGGNRIVRGVSTPPILRILLDTATPGPHFRCFLGPDHSFIAWSPNFIRWNNLPLDLEVCLQSWLTPAGWKAGPPQLVTWGSSSTFFALSTYGEIAYKFALSMSLEMKWPIFQETVEEWNAEGAFEWSDLAYISLDATTEDQFIAIRNDGTWAGSIEDTASETLEGFALNFFRLYKPRSKSKAGINTNGGTSNSNNNSNTNTQTPSPNQNGTLNNGTPHPPATTPPSQTHLRTLYDQWNKDTTSRLAAAIPIPNPPSNPRTRTPKKLQVRNQN
;
A
#
# COMPACT_ATOMS: atom_id res chain seq x y z
N MET A 1 3.90 -7.69 11.64
CA MET A 1 3.59 -8.24 10.31
C MET A 1 3.12 -7.08 9.46
N SER A 2 3.75 -6.89 8.30
CA SER A 2 3.28 -5.99 7.25
C SER A 2 1.97 -6.54 6.69
N THR A 3 0.90 -5.79 6.87
CA THR A 3 -0.44 -6.09 6.36
C THR A 3 -0.66 -5.60 4.92
N THR A 4 0.38 -5.05 4.28
CA THR A 4 0.26 -4.50 2.93
C THR A 4 0.17 -5.63 1.90
N SER A 5 -0.94 -5.64 1.15
CA SER A 5 -1.12 -6.39 -0.09
C SER A 5 -0.62 -5.55 -1.28
N PHE A 6 -0.01 -6.19 -2.28
CA PHE A 6 0.43 -5.53 -3.52
C PHE A 6 0.53 -6.52 -4.68
N PHE A 7 0.46 -6.01 -5.90
CA PHE A 7 0.68 -6.73 -7.16
C PHE A 7 1.59 -5.90 -8.06
N CYS A 8 2.75 -6.44 -8.42
CA CYS A 8 3.67 -5.79 -9.32
C CYS A 8 3.86 -6.62 -10.58
N PHE A 9 3.57 -6.01 -11.72
CA PHE A 9 3.91 -6.53 -13.05
C PHE A 9 5.40 -6.30 -13.33
N GLY A 10 5.97 -7.11 -14.22
CA GLY A 10 7.32 -7.04 -14.72
C GLY A 10 7.41 -7.63 -16.13
N PRO A 11 8.59 -7.62 -16.75
CA PRO A 11 8.77 -8.04 -18.13
C PRO A 11 8.49 -9.53 -18.33
N GLU A 12 8.13 -9.89 -19.56
CA GLU A 12 7.89 -11.28 -19.98
C GLU A 12 6.86 -11.97 -19.08
N ASP A 13 5.71 -11.33 -18.84
CA ASP A 13 4.64 -11.84 -17.95
C ASP A 13 5.07 -12.12 -16.51
N SER A 14 6.22 -11.57 -16.10
CA SER A 14 6.65 -11.68 -14.71
C SER A 14 5.70 -10.91 -13.81
N TYR A 15 5.42 -11.46 -12.64
CA TYR A 15 4.75 -10.74 -11.57
C TYR A 15 5.24 -11.18 -10.20
N ILE A 16 5.01 -10.32 -9.23
CA ILE A 16 5.09 -10.65 -7.81
C ILE A 16 3.88 -10.07 -7.11
N SER A 17 3.14 -10.91 -6.41
CA SER A 17 1.94 -10.52 -5.68
C SER A 17 1.98 -11.02 -4.25
N LYS A 18 1.54 -10.17 -3.34
CA LYS A 18 1.32 -10.52 -1.95
C LYS A 18 -0.11 -10.17 -1.59
N SER A 19 -0.87 -11.17 -1.16
CA SER A 19 -2.21 -10.99 -0.60
C SER A 19 -2.28 -11.65 0.79
N PHE A 20 -3.46 -11.68 1.41
CA PHE A 20 -3.65 -12.45 2.64
C PHE A 20 -3.51 -13.97 2.46
N ALA A 21 -3.57 -14.47 1.21
CA ALA A 21 -3.30 -15.88 0.92
C ALA A 21 -1.79 -16.21 0.97
N GLY A 22 -0.92 -15.19 0.87
CA GLY A 22 0.52 -15.35 0.87
C GLY A 22 1.19 -14.64 -0.31
N LEU A 23 2.46 -14.97 -0.52
CA LEU A 23 3.26 -14.50 -1.64
C LEU A 23 3.11 -15.46 -2.83
N THR A 24 2.76 -14.94 -4.00
CA THR A 24 2.74 -15.67 -5.27
C THR A 24 3.64 -14.91 -6.25
N TYR A 25 4.40 -15.61 -7.08
CA TYR A 25 5.29 -14.96 -8.02
C TYR A 25 5.58 -15.84 -9.24
N HIS A 26 5.74 -15.18 -10.38
CA HIS A 26 6.33 -15.72 -11.59
C HIS A 26 7.43 -14.73 -11.99
N VAL A 27 8.71 -15.09 -11.86
CA VAL A 27 9.80 -14.13 -12.09
C VAL A 27 10.89 -14.73 -12.97
N HIS A 28 11.32 -13.97 -13.97
CA HIS A 28 12.40 -14.37 -14.87
C HIS A 28 13.80 -13.92 -14.41
N SER A 29 13.89 -12.98 -13.47
CA SER A 29 15.17 -12.59 -12.87
C SER A 29 15.74 -13.74 -12.05
N GLN A 30 16.91 -14.25 -12.47
CA GLN A 30 17.61 -15.33 -11.78
C GLN A 30 18.01 -14.91 -10.36
N SER A 31 18.47 -13.67 -10.20
CA SER A 31 18.92 -13.15 -8.89
C SER A 31 17.76 -13.01 -7.91
N LEU A 32 16.60 -12.51 -8.38
CA LEU A 32 15.38 -12.43 -7.57
C LEU A 32 14.83 -13.82 -7.24
N HIS A 33 14.78 -14.73 -8.22
CA HIS A 33 14.31 -16.09 -8.01
C HIS A 33 15.15 -16.84 -6.98
N GLN A 34 16.47 -16.76 -7.07
CA GLN A 34 17.39 -17.34 -6.09
C GLN A 34 17.16 -16.76 -4.69
N LEU A 35 16.98 -15.44 -4.58
CA LEU A 35 16.69 -14.79 -3.32
C LEU A 35 15.38 -15.32 -2.69
N LEU A 36 14.29 -15.38 -3.47
CA LEU A 36 12.98 -15.84 -2.99
C LEU A 36 12.97 -17.32 -2.60
N THR A 37 13.77 -18.15 -3.28
CA THR A 37 13.87 -19.60 -3.02
C THR A 37 14.93 -19.99 -1.99
N SER A 38 15.86 -19.09 -1.65
CA SER A 38 16.96 -19.35 -0.70
C SER A 38 16.52 -19.68 0.74
N GLY A 39 15.25 -19.44 1.09
CA GLY A 39 14.75 -19.56 2.47
C GLY A 39 15.20 -18.43 3.40
N THR A 40 15.90 -17.40 2.89
CA THR A 40 16.33 -16.25 3.70
C THR A 40 15.24 -15.20 3.90
N VAL A 41 14.30 -15.12 2.96
CA VAL A 41 13.15 -14.20 2.97
C VAL A 41 12.06 -14.78 3.86
N GLY A 42 11.79 -14.15 5.00
CA GLY A 42 10.73 -14.56 5.92
C GLY A 42 9.39 -13.92 5.59
N GLU A 43 9.35 -12.60 5.48
CA GLU A 43 8.12 -11.83 5.19
C GLU A 43 8.41 -10.71 4.20
N VAL A 44 7.79 -10.75 3.01
CA VAL A 44 7.91 -9.67 2.03
C VAL A 44 7.04 -8.48 2.47
N HIS A 45 7.60 -7.29 2.51
CA HIS A 45 6.88 -6.06 2.81
C HIS A 45 6.40 -5.34 1.56
N TRP A 46 7.26 -5.29 0.54
CA TRP A 46 7.02 -4.62 -0.73
C TRP A 46 7.93 -5.21 -1.80
N ALA A 47 7.46 -5.25 -3.04
CA ALA A 47 8.28 -5.58 -4.20
C ALA A 47 7.95 -4.64 -5.36
N SER A 48 8.94 -4.37 -6.19
CA SER A 48 8.79 -3.64 -7.44
C SER A 48 9.64 -4.32 -8.51
N LEU A 49 9.05 -4.62 -9.64
CA LEU A 49 9.71 -5.05 -10.85
C LEU A 49 9.64 -3.86 -11.82
N GLY A 50 10.77 -3.51 -12.40
CA GLY A 50 10.86 -2.51 -13.45
C GLY A 50 10.81 -3.16 -14.82
N PRO A 51 10.88 -2.37 -15.90
CA PRO A 51 10.71 -2.85 -17.27
C PRO A 51 11.89 -3.67 -17.82
N ILE A 52 12.92 -3.90 -17.00
CA ILE A 52 14.11 -4.66 -17.34
C ILE A 52 14.22 -5.80 -16.33
N ILE A 53 14.51 -7.02 -16.79
CA ILE A 53 14.50 -8.24 -15.96
C ILE A 53 15.26 -8.06 -14.64
N GLU A 54 16.48 -7.53 -14.69
CA GLU A 54 17.34 -7.30 -13.50
C GLU A 54 17.12 -5.92 -12.83
N SER A 55 16.04 -5.22 -13.17
CA SER A 55 15.61 -3.99 -12.49
C SER A 55 14.48 -4.33 -11.55
N TRP A 56 14.80 -4.64 -10.29
CA TRP A 56 13.80 -4.96 -9.28
C TRP A 56 14.26 -4.47 -7.91
N VAL A 57 13.32 -4.29 -6.98
CA VAL A 57 13.55 -3.93 -5.58
C VAL A 57 12.67 -4.80 -4.70
N LEU A 58 13.25 -5.37 -3.63
CA LEU A 58 12.54 -6.17 -2.64
C LEU A 58 12.81 -5.63 -1.22
N SER A 59 11.76 -5.24 -0.51
CA SER A 59 11.78 -4.97 0.92
C SER A 59 11.17 -6.14 1.67
N TYR A 60 11.89 -6.72 2.62
CA TYR A 60 11.45 -7.90 3.36
C TYR A 60 12.05 -7.96 4.76
N LYS A 61 11.46 -8.78 5.63
CA LYS A 61 12.03 -9.22 6.89
C LYS A 61 12.68 -10.59 6.68
N SER A 62 13.95 -10.73 7.03
CA SER A 62 14.65 -12.02 6.95
C SER A 62 14.12 -13.00 7.97
N VAL A 63 14.37 -14.30 7.76
CA VAL A 63 14.08 -15.36 8.76
C VAL A 63 14.80 -15.12 10.09
N SER A 64 15.96 -14.45 10.06
CA SER A 64 16.69 -14.00 11.26
C SER A 64 16.08 -12.77 11.95
N GLY A 65 15.01 -12.19 11.40
CA GLY A 65 14.24 -11.11 12.00
C GLY A 65 14.62 -9.69 11.56
N GLY A 66 15.70 -9.52 10.81
CA GLY A 66 16.15 -8.21 10.34
C GLY A 66 15.42 -7.73 9.09
N ASN A 67 15.05 -6.45 9.05
CA ASN A 67 14.50 -5.84 7.83
C ASN A 67 15.63 -5.58 6.82
N ARG A 68 15.37 -5.86 5.54
CA ARG A 68 16.31 -5.68 4.44
C ARG A 68 15.62 -5.03 3.25
N ILE A 69 16.38 -4.21 2.53
CA ILE A 69 16.04 -3.73 1.19
C ILE A 69 17.16 -4.23 0.29
N VAL A 70 16.80 -4.97 -0.75
CA VAL A 70 17.74 -5.48 -1.76
C VAL A 70 17.20 -5.17 -3.14
N ARG A 71 18.07 -5.22 -4.15
CA ARG A 71 17.78 -4.75 -5.49
C ARG A 71 18.55 -5.53 -6.54
N GLY A 72 18.02 -5.54 -7.76
CA GLY A 72 18.69 -6.09 -8.94
C GLY A 72 19.82 -5.19 -9.45
N VAL A 73 20.65 -5.73 -10.33
CA VAL A 73 21.83 -5.02 -10.85
C VAL A 73 21.48 -3.85 -11.78
N SER A 74 20.31 -3.91 -12.41
CA SER A 74 19.82 -2.91 -13.37
C SER A 74 18.89 -1.85 -12.75
N THR A 75 18.80 -1.78 -11.42
CA THR A 75 18.08 -0.69 -10.73
C THR A 75 18.68 0.69 -11.08
N PRO A 76 17.86 1.73 -11.32
CA PRO A 76 18.35 3.06 -11.70
C PRO A 76 19.45 3.60 -10.76
N PRO A 77 20.56 4.18 -11.29
CA PRO A 77 21.72 4.56 -10.48
C PRO A 77 21.42 5.45 -9.27
N ILE A 78 20.57 6.46 -9.45
CA ILE A 78 20.17 7.39 -8.39
C ILE A 78 19.39 6.64 -7.29
N LEU A 79 18.50 5.71 -7.69
CA LEU A 79 17.77 4.87 -6.75
C LEU A 79 18.72 3.94 -5.99
N ARG A 80 19.77 3.39 -6.61
CA ARG A 80 20.75 2.54 -5.90
C ARG A 80 21.39 3.27 -4.72
N ILE A 81 21.85 4.50 -4.94
CA ILE A 81 22.45 5.34 -3.89
C ILE A 81 21.44 5.61 -2.77
N LEU A 82 20.18 5.88 -3.13
CA LEU A 82 19.11 6.08 -2.17
C LEU A 82 18.85 4.83 -1.33
N LEU A 83 18.78 3.65 -1.97
CA LEU A 83 18.50 2.39 -1.28
C LEU A 83 19.64 1.93 -0.36
N ASP A 84 20.89 2.31 -0.64
CA ASP A 84 22.05 2.03 0.24
C ASP A 84 22.00 2.81 1.56
N THR A 85 21.30 3.94 1.56
CA THR A 85 21.17 4.83 2.74
C THR A 85 19.79 4.74 3.39
N ALA A 86 18.81 4.13 2.70
CA ALA A 86 17.45 3.99 3.18
C ALA A 86 17.38 3.05 4.39
N THR A 87 16.57 3.41 5.39
CA THR A 87 16.28 2.54 6.53
C THR A 87 15.30 1.43 6.11
N PRO A 88 15.68 0.14 6.18
CA PRO A 88 14.77 -0.95 5.84
C PRO A 88 13.56 -1.02 6.77
N GLY A 89 12.37 -1.19 6.20
CA GLY A 89 11.15 -1.28 6.98
C GLY A 89 9.89 -1.62 6.17
N PRO A 90 8.78 -1.91 6.86
CA PRO A 90 7.53 -2.32 6.22
C PRO A 90 6.80 -1.19 5.49
N HIS A 91 7.17 0.06 5.75
CA HIS A 91 6.57 1.26 5.17
C HIS A 91 7.33 1.79 3.95
N PHE A 92 8.41 1.13 3.53
CA PHE A 92 9.08 1.45 2.29
C PHE A 92 8.18 1.10 1.09
N ARG A 93 8.11 1.99 0.12
CA ARG A 93 7.43 1.83 -1.16
C ARG A 93 8.34 2.27 -2.28
N CYS A 94 8.25 1.59 -3.41
CA CYS A 94 9.01 1.88 -4.61
C CYS A 94 8.22 1.43 -5.83
N PHE A 95 8.24 2.24 -6.86
CA PHE A 95 7.74 1.91 -8.18
C PHE A 95 8.84 2.19 -9.19
N LEU A 96 9.00 1.26 -10.13
CA LEU A 96 9.96 1.32 -11.21
C LEU A 96 9.15 1.35 -12.50
N GLY A 97 9.47 2.26 -13.41
CA GLY A 97 8.77 2.39 -14.68
C GLY A 97 9.72 2.52 -15.87
N PRO A 98 9.18 2.87 -17.05
CA PRO A 98 9.94 3.10 -18.28
C PRO A 98 11.07 4.13 -18.12
N ASP A 99 12.05 4.13 -19.02
CA ASP A 99 13.08 5.19 -19.10
C ASP A 99 13.89 5.43 -17.81
N HIS A 100 14.15 4.34 -17.06
CA HIS A 100 14.79 4.37 -15.74
C HIS A 100 14.06 5.26 -14.73
N SER A 101 12.75 5.47 -14.93
CA SER A 101 11.90 6.23 -14.04
C SER A 101 11.66 5.47 -12.74
N PHE A 102 11.60 6.21 -11.64
CA PHE A 102 11.22 5.64 -10.36
C PHE A 102 10.59 6.70 -9.46
N ILE A 103 9.80 6.22 -8.51
CA ILE A 103 9.45 6.95 -7.29
C ILE A 103 9.59 5.99 -6.12
N ALA A 104 10.24 6.46 -5.05
CA ALA A 104 10.43 5.69 -3.83
C ALA A 104 10.19 6.59 -2.63
N TRP A 105 9.51 6.04 -1.62
CA TRP A 105 9.24 6.74 -0.40
C TRP A 105 9.23 5.84 0.83
N SER A 106 9.43 6.47 1.97
CA SER A 106 9.34 5.89 3.30
C SER A 106 8.89 7.01 4.27
N PRO A 107 8.67 6.71 5.56
CA PRO A 107 8.37 7.74 6.55
C PRO A 107 9.35 8.93 6.58
N ASN A 108 10.60 8.71 6.16
CA ASN A 108 11.68 9.69 6.30
C ASN A 108 12.09 10.34 4.96
N PHE A 109 11.61 9.87 3.82
CA PHE A 109 11.97 10.45 2.53
C PHE A 109 10.94 10.15 1.45
N ILE A 110 10.97 10.97 0.41
CA ILE A 110 10.35 10.72 -0.88
C ILE A 110 11.27 11.26 -1.97
N ARG A 111 11.54 10.46 -2.99
CA ARG A 111 12.39 10.81 -4.13
C ARG A 111 11.84 10.16 -5.38
N TRP A 112 11.94 10.86 -6.49
CA TRP A 112 11.64 10.34 -7.81
C TRP A 112 12.68 10.84 -8.82
N ASN A 113 12.72 10.20 -9.98
CA ASN A 113 13.55 10.62 -11.11
C ASN A 113 12.91 10.14 -12.42
N ASN A 114 13.08 10.92 -13.49
CA ASN A 114 12.62 10.61 -14.85
C ASN A 114 11.14 10.21 -14.96
N LEU A 115 10.26 10.72 -14.09
CA LEU A 115 8.83 10.41 -14.22
C LEU A 115 8.29 10.98 -15.55
N PRO A 116 7.21 10.40 -16.11
CA PRO A 116 6.47 11.04 -17.19
C PRO A 116 6.15 12.49 -16.83
N LEU A 117 6.36 13.42 -17.77
CA LEU A 117 6.31 14.86 -17.50
C LEU A 117 5.03 15.28 -16.77
N ASP A 118 3.87 14.81 -17.24
CA ASP A 118 2.58 15.14 -16.63
C ASP A 118 2.41 14.55 -15.22
N LEU A 119 2.98 13.37 -14.96
CA LEU A 119 3.01 12.78 -13.62
C LEU A 119 3.91 13.61 -12.70
N GLU A 120 5.09 14.03 -13.17
CA GLU A 120 5.96 14.90 -12.40
C GLU A 120 5.30 16.25 -12.08
N VAL A 121 4.70 16.91 -13.08
CA VAL A 121 3.95 18.15 -12.90
C VAL A 121 2.82 17.96 -11.90
N CYS A 122 2.09 16.84 -11.97
CA CYS A 122 1.07 16.49 -11.00
C CYS A 122 1.64 16.41 -9.57
N LEU A 123 2.69 15.62 -9.35
CA LEU A 123 3.31 15.47 -8.03
C LEU A 123 3.91 16.79 -7.50
N GLN A 124 4.46 17.63 -8.38
CA GLN A 124 4.96 18.96 -8.01
C GLN A 124 3.82 19.90 -7.64
N SER A 125 2.66 19.82 -8.30
CA SER A 125 1.47 20.63 -7.97
C SER A 125 0.89 20.33 -6.58
N TRP A 126 1.20 19.14 -6.04
CA TRP A 126 0.85 18.72 -4.68
C TRP A 126 1.80 19.25 -3.61
N LEU A 127 2.90 19.89 -4.01
CA LEU A 127 3.88 20.50 -3.11
C LEU A 127 3.71 22.01 -2.99
N THR A 128 4.16 22.52 -1.85
CA THR A 128 4.38 23.94 -1.55
C THR A 128 5.76 24.08 -0.93
N PRO A 129 6.31 25.30 -0.82
CA PRO A 129 7.55 25.52 -0.09
C PRO A 129 7.50 25.04 1.37
N ALA A 130 6.30 24.94 1.97
CA ALA A 130 6.09 24.49 3.35
C ALA A 130 5.81 22.97 3.49
N GLY A 131 5.71 22.23 2.39
CA GLY A 131 5.41 20.79 2.39
C GLY A 131 4.22 20.43 1.49
N TRP A 132 3.51 19.36 1.82
CA TRP A 132 2.44 18.82 0.97
C TRP A 132 1.13 19.62 1.09
N LYS A 133 0.67 20.20 -0.02
CA LYS A 133 -0.68 20.78 -0.17
C LYS A 133 -1.75 19.71 -0.24
N ALA A 134 -1.51 18.68 -1.06
CA ALA A 134 -2.43 17.58 -1.31
C ALA A 134 -2.13 16.34 -0.46
N GLY A 135 -1.18 16.43 0.48
CA GLY A 135 -0.62 15.26 1.15
C GLY A 135 0.38 14.50 0.27
N PRO A 136 1.24 13.66 0.86
CA PRO A 136 2.15 12.82 0.10
C PRO A 136 1.41 11.84 -0.82
N PRO A 137 2.09 11.26 -1.82
CA PRO A 137 1.50 10.25 -2.67
C PRO A 137 1.16 9.00 -1.86
N GLN A 138 -0.08 8.53 -2.01
CA GLN A 138 -0.58 7.30 -1.42
C GLN A 138 -0.40 6.13 -2.39
N LEU A 139 -0.85 6.32 -3.63
CA LEU A 139 -0.69 5.39 -4.75
C LEU A 139 -0.17 6.17 -5.96
N VAL A 140 0.88 5.67 -6.58
CA VAL A 140 1.42 6.20 -7.84
C VAL A 140 1.82 5.02 -8.68
N THR A 141 1.32 4.95 -9.89
CA THR A 141 1.66 3.92 -10.85
C THR A 141 1.50 4.47 -12.26
N TRP A 142 2.37 4.05 -13.16
CA TRP A 142 2.38 4.50 -14.53
C TRP A 142 2.81 3.36 -15.43
N GLY A 143 2.18 3.32 -16.60
CA GLY A 143 2.50 2.38 -17.64
C GLY A 143 3.40 2.99 -18.71
N SER A 144 3.49 2.30 -19.83
CA SER A 144 4.10 2.84 -21.03
C SER A 144 3.35 4.06 -21.57
N SER A 145 3.99 4.80 -22.48
CA SER A 145 3.39 5.91 -23.23
C SER A 145 2.87 7.08 -22.37
N SER A 146 3.36 7.24 -21.14
CA SER A 146 2.92 8.29 -20.20
C SER A 146 1.50 8.15 -19.66
N THR A 147 0.89 6.96 -19.74
CA THR A 147 -0.33 6.65 -18.97
C THR A 147 0.02 6.56 -17.50
N PHE A 148 -0.76 7.22 -16.63
CA PHE A 148 -0.52 7.13 -15.19
C PHE A 148 -1.81 7.26 -14.38
N PHE A 149 -1.71 6.83 -13.12
CA PHE A 149 -2.66 7.09 -12.06
C PHE A 149 -1.89 7.51 -10.79
N ALA A 150 -2.38 8.56 -10.14
CA ALA A 150 -1.86 9.05 -8.88
C ALA A 150 -3.03 9.42 -7.93
N LEU A 151 -2.90 9.00 -6.67
CA LEU A 151 -3.79 9.34 -5.57
C LEU A 151 -2.94 9.84 -4.41
N SER A 152 -3.27 11.02 -3.89
CA SER A 152 -2.64 11.58 -2.70
C SER A 152 -3.33 11.10 -1.42
N THR A 153 -2.65 11.23 -0.29
CA THR A 153 -3.25 10.88 1.02
C THR A 153 -4.40 11.78 1.45
N TYR A 154 -4.55 12.98 0.84
CA TYR A 154 -5.70 13.85 1.11
C TYR A 154 -6.83 13.65 0.09
N GLY A 155 -6.72 12.66 -0.80
CA GLY A 155 -7.76 12.32 -1.76
C GLY A 155 -7.69 13.08 -3.08
N GLU A 156 -6.59 13.78 -3.38
CA GLU A 156 -6.40 14.35 -4.71
C GLU A 156 -6.06 13.25 -5.71
N ILE A 157 -6.74 13.25 -6.86
CA ILE A 157 -6.57 12.24 -7.91
C ILE A 157 -6.11 12.92 -9.19
N ALA A 158 -5.19 12.26 -9.88
CA ALA A 158 -4.84 12.59 -11.24
C ALA A 158 -4.60 11.30 -12.03
N TYR A 159 -5.10 11.26 -13.25
CA TYR A 159 -4.81 10.19 -14.19
C TYR A 159 -4.73 10.76 -15.60
N LYS A 160 -3.99 10.06 -16.47
CA LYS A 160 -3.87 10.38 -17.89
C LYS A 160 -3.84 9.10 -18.68
N PHE A 161 -4.55 9.09 -19.81
CA PHE A 161 -4.47 8.03 -20.81
C PHE A 161 -3.58 8.49 -21.96
N ALA A 162 -2.65 7.64 -22.36
CA ALA A 162 -1.80 7.90 -23.51
C ALA A 162 -2.61 7.82 -24.82
N LEU A 163 -2.47 8.85 -25.64
CA LEU A 163 -2.87 8.82 -27.05
C LEU A 163 -1.68 8.32 -27.87
N SER A 164 -1.90 7.39 -28.80
CA SER A 164 -0.89 7.03 -29.79
C SER A 164 -0.72 8.17 -30.82
N MET A 165 0.41 8.15 -31.54
CA MET A 165 0.57 9.01 -32.73
C MET A 165 -0.44 8.69 -33.84
N SER A 166 -1.04 7.50 -33.85
CA SER A 166 -2.11 7.08 -34.77
C SER A 166 -3.51 7.53 -34.33
N LEU A 167 -3.65 8.34 -33.26
CA LEU A 167 -4.93 8.66 -32.61
C LEU A 167 -5.66 7.44 -32.02
N GLU A 168 -4.98 6.30 -31.93
CA GLU A 168 -5.49 5.10 -31.26
C GLU A 168 -5.20 5.19 -29.75
N MET A 169 -6.17 4.76 -28.93
CA MET A 169 -6.01 4.74 -27.49
C MET A 169 -5.08 3.61 -27.09
N LYS A 170 -4.03 3.90 -26.29
CA LYS A 170 -3.03 2.89 -25.89
C LYS A 170 -3.38 2.12 -24.62
N TRP A 171 -4.52 2.43 -23.99
CA TRP A 171 -4.97 1.84 -22.72
C TRP A 171 -6.50 1.75 -22.68
N PRO A 172 -7.16 1.11 -23.67
CA PRO A 172 -8.61 1.16 -23.82
C PRO A 172 -9.37 0.50 -22.67
N ILE A 173 -8.91 -0.65 -22.15
CA ILE A 173 -9.58 -1.34 -21.04
C ILE A 173 -9.42 -0.54 -19.75
N PHE A 174 -8.23 0.01 -19.50
CA PHE A 174 -8.02 0.87 -18.33
C PHE A 174 -8.85 2.15 -18.41
N GLN A 175 -8.89 2.81 -19.58
CA GLN A 175 -9.71 3.99 -19.80
C GLN A 175 -11.20 3.69 -19.58
N GLU A 176 -11.71 2.63 -20.18
CA GLU A 176 -13.11 2.24 -20.02
C GLU A 176 -13.44 1.92 -18.56
N THR A 177 -12.52 1.29 -17.81
CA THR A 177 -12.69 1.04 -16.38
C THR A 177 -12.82 2.35 -15.60
N VAL A 178 -11.99 3.34 -15.90
CA VAL A 178 -12.05 4.67 -15.27
C VAL A 178 -13.35 5.39 -15.64
N GLU A 179 -13.78 5.32 -16.90
CA GLU A 179 -15.03 5.92 -17.37
C GLU A 179 -16.25 5.26 -16.73
N GLU A 180 -16.28 3.93 -16.65
CA GLU A 180 -17.33 3.16 -15.98
C GLU A 180 -17.44 3.56 -14.51
N TRP A 181 -16.32 3.56 -13.78
CA TRP A 181 -16.32 3.92 -12.36
C TRP A 181 -16.70 5.39 -12.13
N ASN A 182 -16.26 6.32 -12.98
CA ASN A 182 -16.71 7.72 -12.90
C ASN A 182 -18.21 7.89 -13.20
N ALA A 183 -18.79 7.03 -14.03
CA ALA A 183 -20.22 7.03 -14.34
C ALA A 183 -21.08 6.39 -13.24
N GLU A 184 -20.49 5.57 -12.36
CA GLU A 184 -21.16 5.03 -11.18
C GLU A 184 -21.43 6.14 -10.16
N GLY A 185 -22.68 6.61 -10.06
CA GLY A 185 -23.05 7.73 -9.17
C GLY A 185 -22.82 7.53 -7.67
N ALA A 186 -22.38 6.35 -7.23
CA ALA A 186 -22.03 6.06 -5.84
C ALA A 186 -20.52 5.83 -5.62
N PHE A 187 -19.71 5.84 -6.68
CA PHE A 187 -18.27 5.64 -6.57
C PHE A 187 -17.56 6.96 -6.29
N GLU A 188 -16.71 6.96 -5.28
CA GLU A 188 -15.69 7.97 -5.10
C GLU A 188 -14.31 7.33 -5.23
N TRP A 189 -13.34 8.05 -5.79
CA TRP A 189 -11.95 7.57 -5.86
C TRP A 189 -11.31 7.36 -4.48
N SER A 190 -11.89 7.94 -3.42
CA SER A 190 -11.56 7.63 -2.03
C SER A 190 -11.86 6.16 -1.67
N ASP A 191 -12.75 5.50 -2.40
CA ASP A 191 -13.03 4.07 -2.30
C ASP A 191 -11.98 3.20 -3.00
N LEU A 192 -11.03 3.78 -3.74
CA LEU A 192 -9.94 3.01 -4.35
C LEU A 192 -8.98 2.50 -3.27
N ALA A 193 -8.81 1.18 -3.20
CA ALA A 193 -7.90 0.56 -2.25
C ALA A 193 -6.52 0.27 -2.86
N TYR A 194 -6.50 -0.09 -4.14
CA TYR A 194 -5.27 -0.46 -4.82
C TYR A 194 -5.38 -0.27 -6.32
N ILE A 195 -4.26 0.11 -6.94
CA ILE A 195 -4.10 0.11 -8.38
C ILE A 195 -2.64 -0.12 -8.75
N SER A 196 -2.40 -0.85 -9.84
CA SER A 196 -1.09 -1.09 -10.42
C SER A 196 -1.25 -1.22 -11.93
N LEU A 197 -0.48 -0.45 -12.70
CA LEU A 197 -0.34 -0.54 -14.15
C LEU A 197 0.98 -1.26 -14.46
N ASP A 198 0.99 -2.06 -15.52
CA ASP A 198 2.22 -2.62 -16.05
C ASP A 198 3.04 -1.56 -16.80
N ALA A 199 4.32 -1.45 -16.44
CA ALA A 199 5.28 -0.58 -17.10
C ALA A 199 5.71 -1.09 -18.48
N THR A 200 5.49 -2.38 -18.78
CA THR A 200 5.98 -3.06 -19.98
C THR A 200 4.89 -3.34 -20.99
N THR A 201 3.77 -3.91 -20.56
CA THR A 201 2.68 -4.30 -21.45
C THR A 201 1.56 -3.27 -21.42
N GLU A 202 1.21 -2.76 -22.59
CA GLU A 202 0.09 -1.83 -22.72
C GLU A 202 -1.21 -2.49 -22.24
N ASP A 203 -2.01 -1.72 -21.50
CA ASP A 203 -3.33 -2.11 -21.02
C ASP A 203 -3.37 -3.32 -20.07
N GLN A 204 -2.23 -3.73 -19.50
CA GLN A 204 -2.19 -4.61 -18.33
C GLN A 204 -2.24 -3.81 -17.04
N PHE A 205 -3.23 -4.11 -16.19
CA PHE A 205 -3.41 -3.43 -14.92
C PHE A 205 -4.28 -4.23 -13.96
N ILE A 206 -4.30 -3.80 -12.70
CA ILE A 206 -5.30 -4.20 -11.73
C ILE A 206 -5.71 -3.00 -10.89
N ALA A 207 -7.01 -2.87 -10.61
CA ALA A 207 -7.58 -1.89 -9.72
C ALA A 207 -8.61 -2.55 -8.78
N ILE A 208 -8.58 -2.22 -7.49
CA ILE A 208 -9.42 -2.83 -6.45
C ILE A 208 -10.02 -1.71 -5.59
N ARG A 209 -11.32 -1.77 -5.36
CA ARG A 209 -12.10 -0.89 -4.50
C ARG A 209 -12.26 -1.47 -3.10
N ASN A 210 -12.51 -0.62 -2.11
CA ASN A 210 -12.70 -0.98 -0.69
C ASN A 210 -13.88 -1.94 -0.45
N ASP A 211 -14.87 -1.96 -1.35
CA ASP A 211 -16.01 -2.88 -1.30
C ASP A 211 -15.70 -4.28 -1.89
N GLY A 212 -14.49 -4.49 -2.39
CA GLY A 212 -14.04 -5.73 -3.03
C GLY A 212 -14.38 -5.83 -4.51
N THR A 213 -15.00 -4.82 -5.09
CA THR A 213 -15.16 -4.68 -6.54
C THR A 213 -13.78 -4.46 -7.16
N TRP A 214 -13.49 -5.12 -8.28
CA TRP A 214 -12.20 -5.00 -8.94
C TRP A 214 -12.32 -5.12 -10.45
N ALA A 215 -11.33 -4.52 -11.13
CA ALA A 215 -11.13 -4.58 -12.56
C ALA A 215 -9.65 -4.87 -12.84
N GLY A 216 -9.37 -5.56 -13.94
CA GLY A 216 -8.00 -5.81 -14.33
C GLY A 216 -7.93 -6.45 -15.72
N SER A 217 -6.75 -6.34 -16.29
CA SER A 217 -6.40 -6.86 -17.61
C SER A 217 -4.98 -7.42 -17.51
N ILE A 218 -4.81 -8.65 -17.99
CA ILE A 218 -3.56 -9.41 -17.99
C ILE A 218 -3.69 -10.51 -19.05
N GLU A 219 -2.58 -11.05 -19.55
CA GLU A 219 -2.62 -12.20 -20.44
C GLU A 219 -3.35 -13.40 -19.80
N ASP A 220 -4.02 -14.20 -20.63
CA ASP A 220 -4.90 -15.31 -20.23
C ASP A 220 -4.21 -16.30 -19.28
N THR A 221 -2.91 -16.54 -19.49
CA THR A 221 -2.07 -17.46 -18.70
C THR A 221 -1.92 -17.04 -17.24
N ALA A 222 -1.98 -15.74 -16.96
CA ALA A 222 -1.83 -15.17 -15.62
C ALA A 222 -3.14 -14.64 -15.02
N SER A 223 -4.26 -14.77 -15.74
CA SER A 223 -5.60 -14.33 -15.32
C SER A 223 -6.04 -14.91 -13.96
N GLU A 224 -5.79 -16.20 -13.71
CA GLU A 224 -6.10 -16.87 -12.43
C GLU A 224 -5.33 -16.25 -11.26
N THR A 225 -4.10 -15.81 -11.50
CA THR A 225 -3.27 -15.17 -10.47
C THR A 225 -3.83 -13.81 -10.11
N LEU A 226 -4.21 -13.01 -11.10
CA LEU A 226 -4.77 -11.68 -10.89
C LEU A 226 -6.12 -11.77 -10.14
N GLU A 227 -6.98 -12.71 -10.53
CA GLU A 227 -8.23 -13.00 -9.82
C GLU A 227 -7.97 -13.53 -8.40
N GLY A 228 -7.03 -14.46 -8.23
CA GLY A 228 -6.63 -14.98 -6.94
C GLY A 228 -6.11 -13.89 -6.00
N PHE A 229 -5.34 -12.93 -6.52
CA PHE A 229 -4.90 -11.77 -5.76
C PHE A 229 -6.08 -10.88 -5.35
N ALA A 230 -6.95 -10.51 -6.29
CA ALA A 230 -8.09 -9.63 -6.02
C ALA A 230 -9.03 -10.22 -4.95
N LEU A 231 -9.37 -11.51 -5.06
CA LEU A 231 -10.24 -12.21 -4.11
C LEU A 231 -9.63 -12.34 -2.70
N ASN A 232 -8.31 -12.28 -2.59
CA ASN A 232 -7.61 -12.38 -1.31
C ASN A 232 -7.00 -11.03 -0.85
N PHE A 233 -7.32 -9.92 -1.52
CA PHE A 233 -6.73 -8.60 -1.23
C PHE A 233 -7.08 -8.08 0.17
N PHE A 234 -8.36 -8.16 0.56
CA PHE A 234 -8.88 -7.72 1.87
C PHE A 234 -9.14 -8.86 2.84
N ARG A 235 -8.85 -10.11 2.46
CA ARG A 235 -9.33 -11.27 3.22
C ARG A 235 -8.60 -11.36 4.54
N LEU A 236 -9.07 -10.59 5.53
CA LEU A 236 -8.65 -10.68 6.92
C LEU A 236 -8.60 -12.16 7.26
N TYR A 237 -7.41 -12.61 7.60
CA TYR A 237 -7.12 -13.95 8.03
C TYR A 237 -8.13 -14.29 9.13
N LYS A 238 -9.24 -14.97 8.80
CA LYS A 238 -10.00 -15.70 9.82
C LYS A 238 -9.04 -16.81 10.20
N PRO A 239 -8.38 -16.77 11.38
CA PRO A 239 -7.59 -17.90 11.80
C PRO A 239 -8.53 -19.09 11.72
N ARG A 240 -8.14 -20.09 10.91
CA ARG A 240 -8.84 -21.37 10.81
C ARG A 240 -9.04 -21.80 12.24
N SER A 241 -10.27 -21.71 12.76
CA SER A 241 -10.53 -22.17 14.12
C SER A 241 -10.15 -23.63 14.08
N LYS A 242 -9.10 -24.00 14.81
CA LYS A 242 -8.79 -25.41 15.02
C LYS A 242 -10.06 -25.99 15.59
N SER A 243 -10.74 -26.82 14.79
CA SER A 243 -11.85 -27.62 15.25
C SER A 243 -11.38 -28.32 16.51
N LYS A 244 -12.02 -27.96 17.62
CA LYS A 244 -11.73 -28.44 18.96
C LYS A 244 -11.86 -29.96 18.94
N ALA A 245 -10.74 -30.66 19.10
CA ALA A 245 -10.76 -32.08 19.36
C ALA A 245 -11.53 -32.35 20.65
N GLY A 246 -12.47 -33.29 20.57
CA GLY A 246 -12.96 -34.14 21.67
C GLY A 246 -13.30 -33.46 22.99
N ILE A 247 -14.59 -33.16 23.19
CA ILE A 247 -15.18 -33.17 24.54
C ILE A 247 -15.21 -34.63 25.00
N ASN A 248 -14.36 -34.97 25.97
CA ASN A 248 -14.61 -36.08 26.87
C ASN A 248 -14.90 -35.51 28.27
N THR A 249 -16.03 -35.96 28.78
CA THR A 249 -16.69 -35.63 30.05
C THR A 249 -15.96 -36.21 31.27
N ASN A 250 -16.41 -35.74 32.44
CA ASN A 250 -16.06 -36.08 33.83
C ASN A 250 -14.98 -35.16 34.40
N GLY A 251 -15.19 -34.37 35.44
CA GLY A 251 -16.11 -34.45 36.58
C GLY A 251 -15.26 -34.03 37.80
N GLY A 252 -15.69 -33.05 38.59
CA GLY A 252 -14.87 -32.62 39.73
C GLY A 252 -15.20 -31.25 40.30
N THR A 253 -16.10 -31.26 41.27
CA THR A 253 -16.47 -30.20 42.21
C THR A 253 -15.28 -29.67 43.02
N SER A 254 -15.17 -28.35 43.23
CA SER A 254 -14.93 -27.76 44.56
C SER A 254 -14.94 -26.23 44.57
N ASN A 255 -15.57 -25.72 45.63
CA ASN A 255 -15.69 -24.34 46.10
C ASN A 255 -14.35 -23.58 46.20
N SER A 256 -14.38 -22.26 46.00
CA SER A 256 -14.12 -21.32 47.11
C SER A 256 -14.46 -19.87 46.73
N ASN A 257 -15.22 -19.23 47.61
CA ASN A 257 -15.35 -17.78 47.76
C ASN A 257 -13.99 -17.14 48.03
N ASN A 258 -13.75 -15.90 47.58
CA ASN A 258 -13.73 -14.74 48.48
C ASN A 258 -13.47 -13.40 47.78
N ASN A 259 -14.45 -12.53 48.00
CA ASN A 259 -14.46 -11.09 48.18
C ASN A 259 -13.12 -10.44 48.64
N SER A 260 -12.73 -9.31 48.02
CA SER A 260 -12.27 -8.11 48.74
C SER A 260 -12.05 -6.90 47.82
N ASN A 261 -12.91 -5.89 48.03
CA ASN A 261 -12.71 -4.46 47.76
C ASN A 261 -11.38 -3.94 48.31
N THR A 262 -10.79 -2.94 47.64
CA THR A 262 -10.22 -1.75 48.30
C THR A 262 -10.15 -0.55 47.33
N ASN A 263 -10.98 0.44 47.61
CA ASN A 263 -10.79 1.86 47.28
C ASN A 263 -9.60 2.42 48.07
N THR A 264 -8.83 3.34 47.50
CA THR A 264 -8.20 4.43 48.27
C THR A 264 -7.92 5.65 47.40
N GLN A 265 -8.33 6.80 47.94
CA GLN A 265 -8.30 8.16 47.43
C GLN A 265 -6.92 8.83 47.58
N THR A 266 -6.71 9.84 46.72
CA THR A 266 -5.96 11.12 46.80
C THR A 266 -5.38 11.57 48.16
N PRO A 267 -4.29 12.38 48.20
CA PRO A 267 -4.41 13.84 48.04
C PRO A 267 -3.24 14.60 47.35
N SER A 268 -3.60 15.77 46.79
CA SER A 268 -2.74 16.88 46.34
C SER A 268 -2.16 17.70 47.51
N PRO A 269 -1.11 18.51 47.26
CA PRO A 269 -1.18 19.98 47.46
C PRO A 269 -0.46 20.73 46.31
N ASN A 270 -0.94 21.82 45.69
CA ASN A 270 -1.32 23.20 46.08
C ASN A 270 -0.15 24.22 46.25
N GLN A 271 -0.32 25.40 45.61
CA GLN A 271 0.37 26.72 45.76
C GLN A 271 1.74 26.90 45.05
N ASN A 272 2.16 28.02 44.40
CA ASN A 272 1.83 29.46 44.25
C ASN A 272 2.40 29.89 42.86
N GLY A 273 2.01 30.92 42.09
CA GLY A 273 1.62 32.29 42.39
C GLY A 273 2.75 33.27 41.99
N THR A 274 2.78 33.80 40.75
CA THR A 274 3.44 35.10 40.43
C THR A 274 3.01 35.68 39.07
N LEU A 275 2.49 36.91 39.12
CA LEU A 275 2.21 37.78 37.97
C LEU A 275 3.52 38.40 37.47
N ASN A 276 3.71 38.47 36.15
CA ASN A 276 4.56 39.50 35.57
C ASN A 276 4.07 39.90 34.17
N ASN A 277 4.00 41.21 34.00
CA ASN A 277 3.42 41.93 32.88
C ASN A 277 4.52 42.18 31.83
N GLY A 278 4.34 41.71 30.60
CA GLY A 278 5.29 41.92 29.50
C GLY A 278 4.63 41.65 28.15
N THR A 279 4.60 42.67 27.31
CA THR A 279 4.04 42.68 25.94
C THR A 279 4.72 41.62 25.04
N PRO A 280 3.99 40.72 24.35
CA PRO A 280 4.61 39.70 23.51
C PRO A 280 4.99 40.26 22.13
N HIS A 281 6.29 40.30 21.85
CA HIS A 281 6.85 40.29 20.50
C HIS A 281 6.60 38.89 19.87
N PRO A 282 6.23 38.76 18.59
CA PRO A 282 6.08 37.45 17.97
C PRO A 282 7.44 36.71 17.95
N PRO A 283 7.52 35.47 18.46
CA PRO A 283 8.74 34.70 18.45
C PRO A 283 9.07 34.25 17.02
N ALA A 284 10.35 34.36 16.66
CA ALA A 284 10.91 33.75 15.46
C ALA A 284 10.56 32.26 15.45
N THR A 285 9.82 31.83 14.42
CA THR A 285 9.33 30.46 14.29
C THR A 285 10.52 29.54 14.11
N THR A 286 10.89 28.85 15.18
CA THR A 286 11.89 27.79 15.12
C THR A 286 11.29 26.65 14.28
N PRO A 287 11.99 26.14 13.25
CA PRO A 287 11.49 25.01 12.48
C PRO A 287 11.23 23.83 13.44
N PRO A 288 10.12 23.10 13.27
CA PRO A 288 9.77 22.00 14.16
C PRO A 288 10.92 20.98 14.20
N SER A 289 11.27 20.53 15.41
CA SER A 289 12.33 19.52 15.58
C SER A 289 11.98 18.26 14.79
N GLN A 290 12.98 17.60 14.21
CA GLN A 290 12.78 16.34 13.46
C GLN A 290 12.03 15.28 14.27
N THR A 291 12.19 15.30 15.60
CA THR A 291 11.46 14.45 16.55
C THR A 291 9.96 14.73 16.53
N HIS A 292 9.55 16.00 16.46
CA HIS A 292 8.14 16.38 16.39
C HIS A 292 7.49 15.96 15.06
N LEU A 293 8.21 16.13 13.93
CA LEU A 293 7.75 15.65 12.62
C LEU A 293 7.59 14.13 12.58
N ARG A 294 8.52 13.39 13.20
CA ARG A 294 8.44 11.93 13.29
C ARG A 294 7.25 11.48 14.13
N THR A 295 6.99 12.13 15.26
CA THR A 295 5.81 11.84 16.09
C THR A 295 4.51 12.12 15.36
N LEU A 296 4.41 13.25 14.64
CA LEU A 296 3.25 13.58 13.82
C LEU A 296 3.04 12.56 12.71
N TYR A 297 4.11 12.10 12.06
CA TYR A 297 4.03 11.05 11.05
C TYR A 297 3.66 9.69 11.63
N ASP A 298 4.24 9.29 12.77
CA ASP A 298 3.91 8.03 13.44
C ASP A 298 2.47 8.03 13.94
N GLN A 299 1.99 9.17 14.45
CA GLN A 299 0.60 9.36 14.83
C GLN A 299 -0.31 9.37 13.61
N TRP A 300 0.07 10.05 12.53
CA TRP A 300 -0.66 10.03 11.26
C TRP A 300 -0.73 8.62 10.64
N ASN A 301 0.36 7.86 10.65
CA ASN A 301 0.42 6.50 10.12
C ASN A 301 -0.43 5.55 10.96
N LYS A 302 -0.38 5.70 12.30
CA LYS A 302 -1.27 4.98 13.22
C LYS A 302 -2.72 5.36 13.01
N ASP A 303 -3.04 6.64 12.87
CA ASP A 303 -4.40 7.13 12.65
C ASP A 303 -4.93 6.73 11.29
N THR A 304 -4.11 6.74 10.25
CA THR A 304 -4.48 6.28 8.90
C THR A 304 -4.71 4.78 8.90
N THR A 305 -3.81 3.99 9.52
CA THR A 305 -3.99 2.54 9.68
C THR A 305 -5.22 2.21 10.53
N SER A 306 -5.46 2.99 11.59
CA SER A 306 -6.60 2.84 12.51
C SER A 306 -7.91 3.23 11.83
N ARG A 307 -7.93 4.31 11.04
CA ARG A 307 -9.10 4.72 10.25
C ARG A 307 -9.38 3.74 9.12
N LEU A 308 -8.35 3.18 8.46
CA LEU A 308 -8.54 2.10 7.50
C LEU A 308 -9.09 0.83 8.17
N ALA A 309 -8.63 0.52 9.38
CA ALA A 309 -9.11 -0.63 10.16
C ALA A 309 -10.53 -0.41 10.75
N ALA A 310 -10.88 0.84 11.09
CA ALA A 310 -12.18 1.21 11.65
C ALA A 310 -13.23 1.52 10.57
N ALA A 311 -12.82 1.84 9.35
CA ALA A 311 -13.68 1.96 8.17
C ALA A 311 -14.09 0.60 7.60
N ILE A 312 -13.64 -0.52 8.19
CA ILE A 312 -14.27 -1.83 8.01
C ILE A 312 -15.50 -1.85 8.94
N PRO A 313 -16.73 -1.67 8.43
CA PRO A 313 -17.90 -1.85 9.29
C PRO A 313 -17.92 -3.29 9.80
N ILE A 314 -17.85 -3.48 11.12
CA ILE A 314 -18.33 -4.71 11.75
C ILE A 314 -19.86 -4.64 11.65
N PRO A 315 -20.51 -5.46 10.80
CA PRO A 315 -21.96 -5.49 10.80
C PRO A 315 -22.37 -6.23 12.08
N ASN A 316 -23.01 -5.52 13.01
CA ASN A 316 -23.94 -6.18 13.92
C ASN A 316 -24.93 -6.98 13.04
N PRO A 317 -25.22 -8.25 13.33
CA PRO A 317 -25.96 -9.10 12.41
C PRO A 317 -27.45 -8.74 12.41
N PRO A 318 -28.05 -8.26 11.30
CA PRO A 318 -29.42 -8.61 10.99
C PRO A 318 -29.44 -10.07 10.53
N SER A 319 -30.48 -10.78 10.93
CA SER A 319 -30.73 -12.21 10.85
C SER A 319 -30.90 -12.80 9.43
N ASN A 320 -30.10 -12.39 8.43
CA ASN A 320 -29.96 -13.11 7.15
C ASN A 320 -28.78 -12.58 6.31
N PRO A 321 -27.65 -13.29 6.18
CA PRO A 321 -26.58 -12.88 5.29
C PRO A 321 -26.82 -13.45 3.88
N ARG A 322 -27.29 -12.61 2.95
CA ARG A 322 -26.91 -12.80 1.54
C ARG A 322 -25.47 -12.33 1.42
N THR A 323 -24.53 -13.26 1.45
CA THR A 323 -23.12 -13.03 1.10
C THR A 323 -23.07 -12.39 -0.29
N ARG A 324 -22.78 -11.09 -0.38
CA ARG A 324 -22.37 -10.47 -1.63
C ARG A 324 -20.97 -10.99 -1.93
N THR A 325 -20.92 -12.01 -2.78
CA THR A 325 -19.69 -12.46 -3.44
C THR A 325 -19.01 -11.24 -4.08
N PRO A 326 -17.67 -11.12 -4.01
CA PRO A 326 -16.96 -10.07 -4.76
C PRO A 326 -17.43 -10.08 -6.21
N LYS A 327 -17.92 -8.94 -6.69
CA LYS A 327 -18.33 -8.82 -8.10
C LYS A 327 -17.08 -8.51 -8.92
N LYS A 328 -16.64 -9.52 -9.68
CA LYS A 328 -15.73 -9.35 -10.81
C LYS A 328 -16.48 -8.53 -11.86
N LEU A 329 -16.07 -7.30 -12.12
CA LEU A 329 -16.73 -6.48 -13.15
C LEU A 329 -16.29 -6.90 -14.55
N GLN A 330 -15.01 -7.23 -14.76
CA GLN A 330 -14.52 -7.94 -15.95
C GLN A 330 -13.01 -8.24 -15.81
N VAL A 331 -12.58 -9.40 -16.30
CA VAL A 331 -11.20 -9.59 -16.81
C VAL A 331 -11.37 -9.66 -18.32
N ARG A 332 -10.73 -8.74 -19.03
CA ARG A 332 -10.79 -8.71 -20.48
C ARG A 332 -9.46 -9.20 -21.03
N ASN A 333 -9.54 -10.12 -21.96
CA ASN A 333 -8.39 -10.72 -22.62
C ASN A 333 -8.04 -9.86 -23.84
N GLN A 334 -6.76 -9.71 -24.14
CA GLN A 334 -6.26 -8.92 -25.29
C GLN A 334 -6.34 -9.66 -26.64
N ASN A 335 -7.14 -10.71 -26.75
CA ASN A 335 -7.20 -11.56 -27.95
C ASN A 335 -8.21 -11.09 -28.99
#